data_AF-A0A7W1HQ08-F1
#
_entry.id   AF-A0A7W1HQ08-F1
#
_cell.length_a   1.000
_cell.length_b   1.000
_cell.length_c   1.000
_cell.angle_alpha   90.00
_cell.angle_beta   90.00
_cell.angle_gamma   90.00
#
_symmetry.space_group_name_H-M   'P 1'
#
loop_
_entity.id
_entity.type
_entity.pdbx_description
1 polymer ?
#
loop_
_entity_poly.entity_id
_entity_poly.type
_entity_poly.pdbx_seq_one_letter_code
_entity_poly.pdbx_strand_id
1 'polypeptide(L)'
;MLRVVCGLESVIGGFKAYLSALRSGLGRLLRHLRLAGAAYGVLLISLLLAGLAWYYVRQTVEAQDQVRFDETIQATQAAVDRRTDAYLDALFGARGVFLASKSVEREEWESYVRGIEPKSRLEGLQALGFARYVRPDERESFAEDARKEGLPEMRPDLDPGGERSAYFPLALVAPSDQANLSTINQDAYTDKA
;
A
#
# COMPACT_ATOMS: atom_id res chain seq x y z
N MET A 1 90.64 42.91 46.81
CA MET A 1 89.87 43.32 45.62
C MET A 1 89.21 42.17 44.82
N LEU A 2 89.20 40.90 45.29
CA LEU A 2 88.64 39.78 44.49
C LEU A 2 87.25 39.25 44.91
N ARG A 3 86.74 39.58 46.11
CA ARG A 3 85.50 38.96 46.63
C ARG A 3 84.19 39.61 46.18
N VAL A 4 84.21 40.86 45.71
CA VAL A 4 82.99 41.61 45.32
C VAL A 4 82.61 41.36 43.85
N VAL A 5 83.59 41.13 42.97
CA VAL A 5 83.34 40.87 41.53
C VAL A 5 82.70 39.49 41.29
N CYS A 6 83.09 38.45 42.05
CA CYS A 6 82.44 37.13 41.99
C CYS A 6 80.97 37.14 42.44
N GLY A 7 80.57 38.07 43.31
CA GLY A 7 79.18 38.18 43.77
C GLY A 7 78.23 38.67 42.68
N LEU A 8 78.70 39.56 41.79
CA LEU A 8 77.87 40.16 40.74
C LEU A 8 77.62 39.20 39.55
N GLU A 9 78.61 38.39 39.17
CA GLU A 9 78.45 37.41 38.08
C GLU A 9 77.50 36.26 38.44
N SER A 10 77.48 35.85 39.71
CA SER A 10 76.57 34.82 40.23
C SER A 10 75.09 35.26 40.15
N VAL A 11 74.80 36.51 40.53
CA VAL A 11 73.43 37.06 40.49
C VAL A 11 72.94 37.23 39.04
N ILE A 12 73.81 37.66 38.13
CA ILE A 12 73.49 37.81 36.70
C ILE A 12 73.29 36.43 36.03
N GLY A 13 74.07 35.42 36.42
CA GLY A 13 73.90 34.03 35.95
C GLY A 13 72.58 33.40 36.40
N GLY A 14 72.21 33.59 37.67
CA GLY A 14 70.92 33.13 38.21
C GLY A 14 69.72 33.79 37.53
N PHE A 15 69.81 35.09 37.22
CA PHE A 15 68.73 35.81 36.53
C PHE A 15 68.56 35.36 35.07
N LYS A 16 69.65 35.06 34.34
CA LYS A 16 69.59 34.49 32.98
C LYS A 16 69.00 33.07 32.96
N ALA A 17 69.31 32.26 33.97
CA ALA A 17 68.74 30.92 34.12
C ALA A 17 67.23 30.96 34.47
N TYR A 18 66.81 31.92 35.30
CA TYR A 18 65.40 32.14 35.60
C TYR A 18 64.61 32.61 34.35
N LEU A 19 65.18 33.56 33.58
CA LEU A 19 64.58 34.04 32.33
C LEU A 19 64.47 32.95 31.24
N SER A 20 65.46 32.07 31.11
CA SER A 20 65.39 30.96 30.15
C SER A 20 64.42 29.85 30.57
N ALA A 21 64.30 29.60 31.88
CA ALA A 21 63.27 28.71 32.44
C ALA A 21 61.86 29.28 32.23
N LEU A 22 61.68 30.60 32.41
CA LEU A 22 60.40 31.28 32.15
C LEU A 22 60.03 31.25 30.66
N ARG A 23 60.99 31.52 29.76
CA ARG A 23 60.79 31.52 28.30
C ARG A 23 60.47 30.13 27.74
N SER A 24 61.08 29.08 28.28
CA SER A 24 60.80 27.69 27.89
C SER A 24 59.49 27.15 28.48
N GLY A 25 59.09 27.62 29.67
CA GLY A 25 57.75 27.40 30.23
C GLY A 25 56.65 28.02 29.38
N LEU A 26 56.84 29.29 28.97
CA LEU A 26 55.89 30.03 28.13
C LEU A 26 55.71 29.39 26.73
N GLY A 27 56.80 28.92 26.12
CA GLY A 27 56.77 28.25 24.81
C GLY A 27 56.02 26.92 24.81
N ARG A 28 56.12 26.14 25.91
CA ARG A 28 55.31 24.93 26.09
C ARG A 28 53.84 25.28 26.23
N LEU A 29 53.48 26.29 27.04
CA LEU A 29 52.10 26.75 27.19
C LEU A 29 51.49 27.24 25.87
N LEU A 30 52.24 28.05 25.11
CA LEU A 30 51.82 28.55 23.79
C LEU A 30 51.65 27.41 22.77
N ARG A 31 52.49 26.37 22.80
CA ARG A 31 52.34 25.20 21.93
C ARG A 31 51.11 24.37 22.31
N HIS A 32 50.83 24.21 23.61
CA HIS A 32 49.61 23.55 24.08
C HIS A 32 48.35 24.34 23.71
N LEU A 33 48.37 25.68 23.81
CA LEU A 33 47.27 26.53 23.37
C LEU A 33 47.05 26.50 21.85
N ARG A 34 48.12 26.47 21.04
CA ARG A 34 48.03 26.35 19.57
C ARG A 34 47.54 24.98 19.12
N LEU A 35 47.97 23.89 19.76
CA LEU A 35 47.48 22.54 19.48
C LEU A 35 46.03 22.37 19.92
N ALA A 36 45.64 22.93 21.07
CA ALA A 36 44.26 22.96 21.51
C ALA A 36 43.39 23.72 20.50
N GLY A 37 43.83 24.90 20.04
CA GLY A 37 43.12 25.67 19.01
C GLY A 37 42.98 24.92 17.68
N ALA A 38 44.04 24.22 17.25
CA ALA A 38 43.99 23.37 16.05
C ALA A 38 43.01 22.19 16.22
N ALA A 39 43.00 21.54 17.38
CA ALA A 39 42.07 20.45 17.69
C ALA A 39 40.61 20.92 17.69
N TYR A 40 40.31 22.07 18.29
CA TYR A 40 38.98 22.67 18.24
C TYR A 40 38.59 23.11 16.82
N GLY A 41 39.54 23.61 16.03
CA GLY A 41 39.30 23.94 14.62
C GLY A 41 38.91 22.73 13.79
N VAL A 42 39.66 21.62 13.92
CA VAL A 42 39.34 20.35 13.24
C VAL A 42 37.99 19.80 13.69
N LEU A 43 37.69 19.85 15.00
CA LEU A 43 36.40 19.43 15.54
C LEU A 43 35.24 20.26 14.99
N LEU A 44 35.41 21.58 14.90
CA LEU A 44 34.37 22.48 14.39
C LEU A 44 34.14 22.24 12.89
N ILE A 45 35.20 22.06 12.11
CA ILE A 45 35.10 21.74 10.68
C ILE A 45 34.44 20.37 10.46
N SER A 46 34.84 19.34 11.21
CA SER A 46 34.24 18.00 11.07
C SER A 46 32.76 18.00 11.46
N LEU A 47 32.38 18.75 12.50
CA LEU A 47 31.00 18.90 12.92
C LEU A 47 30.15 19.66 11.88
N LEU A 48 30.71 20.72 11.29
CA LEU A 48 30.04 21.46 10.20
C LEU A 48 29.83 20.57 8.98
N LEU A 49 30.85 19.81 8.56
CA LEU A 49 30.74 18.87 7.44
C LEU A 49 29.72 17.77 7.72
N ALA A 50 29.71 17.21 8.94
CA ALA A 50 28.74 16.20 9.34
C ALA A 50 27.31 16.75 9.36
N GLY A 51 27.10 17.96 9.89
CA GLY A 51 25.80 18.63 9.91
C GLY A 51 25.29 18.96 8.51
N LEU A 52 26.18 19.43 7.62
CA LEU A 52 25.84 19.72 6.23
C LEU A 52 25.48 18.44 5.47
N ALA A 53 26.27 17.37 5.62
CA ALA A 53 25.98 16.07 5.03
C ALA A 53 24.63 15.52 5.53
N TRP A 54 24.37 15.60 6.84
CA TRP A 54 23.10 15.19 7.43
C TRP A 54 21.91 15.99 6.86
N TYR A 55 22.05 17.30 6.72
CA TYR A 55 21.00 18.16 6.15
C TYR A 55 20.66 17.78 4.70
N TYR A 56 21.68 17.59 3.85
CA TYR A 56 21.49 17.16 2.46
C TYR A 56 20.86 15.77 2.36
N VAL A 57 21.34 14.81 3.15
CA VAL A 57 20.78 13.45 3.18
C VAL A 57 19.33 13.50 3.64
N ARG A 58 19.01 14.25 4.69
CA ARG A 58 17.64 14.36 5.19
C ARG A 58 16.68 14.90 4.13
N GLN A 59 17.04 16.00 3.45
CA GLN A 59 16.20 16.55 2.37
C GLN A 59 15.99 15.57 1.23
N THR A 60 17.03 14.82 0.87
CA THR A 60 16.96 13.83 -0.21
C THR A 60 16.08 12.65 0.18
N VAL A 61 16.19 12.16 1.42
CA VAL A 61 15.39 11.05 1.94
C VAL A 61 13.91 11.46 2.02
N GLU A 62 13.60 12.64 2.57
CA GLU A 62 12.22 13.11 2.73
C GLU A 62 11.54 13.34 1.37
N ALA A 63 12.27 13.86 0.38
CA ALA A 63 11.78 13.97 -1.00
C ALA A 63 11.59 12.61 -1.68
N GLN A 64 12.52 11.67 -1.50
CA GLN A 64 12.42 10.32 -2.06
C GLN A 64 11.27 9.52 -1.45
N ASP A 65 11.02 9.67 -0.14
CA ASP A 65 9.93 8.99 0.55
C ASP A 65 8.58 9.47 0.06
N GLN A 66 8.40 10.78 -0.18
CA GLN A 66 7.18 11.33 -0.74
C GLN A 66 6.93 10.82 -2.18
N VAL A 67 7.95 10.83 -3.03
CA VAL A 67 7.83 10.33 -4.41
C VAL A 67 7.44 8.85 -4.41
N ARG A 68 8.10 8.01 -3.60
CA ARG A 68 7.77 6.59 -3.49
C ARG A 68 6.36 6.36 -2.96
N PHE A 69 5.93 7.18 -2.01
CA PHE A 69 4.58 7.11 -1.46
C PHE A 69 3.53 7.44 -2.54
N ASP A 70 3.72 8.52 -3.28
CA ASP A 70 2.81 8.94 -4.36
C ASP A 70 2.79 7.91 -5.49
N GLU A 71 3.94 7.37 -5.89
CA GLU A 71 4.04 6.27 -6.87
C GLU A 71 3.27 5.03 -6.40
N THR A 72 3.40 4.67 -5.11
CA THR A 72 2.69 3.52 -4.53
C THR A 72 1.18 3.74 -4.54
N ILE A 73 0.72 4.94 -4.18
CA ILE A 73 -0.71 5.30 -4.24
C ILE A 73 -1.22 5.17 -5.67
N GLN A 74 -0.53 5.78 -6.63
CA GLN A 74 -0.95 5.75 -8.03
C GLN A 74 -0.97 4.32 -8.59
N ALA A 75 0.06 3.52 -8.29
CA ALA A 75 0.11 2.12 -8.71
C ALA A 75 -1.04 1.30 -8.11
N THR A 76 -1.36 1.53 -6.83
CA THR A 76 -2.47 0.86 -6.14
C THR A 76 -3.81 1.26 -6.73
N GLN A 77 -4.05 2.56 -6.94
CA GLN A 77 -5.28 3.05 -7.56
C GLN A 77 -5.44 2.49 -8.98
N ALA A 78 -4.40 2.57 -9.79
CA ALA A 78 -4.41 2.00 -11.13
C ALA A 78 -4.65 0.48 -11.15
N ALA A 79 -4.23 -0.25 -10.12
CA ALA A 79 -4.51 -1.68 -10.00
C ALA A 79 -5.99 -1.94 -9.67
N VAL A 80 -6.60 -1.13 -8.81
CA VAL A 80 -8.03 -1.20 -8.49
C VAL A 80 -8.89 -0.86 -9.71
N ASP A 81 -8.55 0.22 -10.42
CA ASP A 81 -9.29 0.65 -11.61
C ASP A 81 -9.23 -0.42 -12.69
N ARG A 82 -8.04 -0.95 -13.01
CA ARG A 82 -7.86 -2.03 -13.98
C ARG A 82 -8.68 -3.28 -13.64
N ARG A 83 -8.79 -3.62 -12.35
CA ARG A 83 -9.57 -4.78 -11.90
C ARG A 83 -11.07 -4.54 -12.04
N THR A 84 -11.52 -3.33 -11.70
CA THR A 84 -12.93 -2.91 -11.86
C THR A 84 -13.33 -2.93 -13.33
N ASP A 85 -12.51 -2.37 -14.22
CA ASP A 85 -12.77 -2.37 -15.65
C ASP A 85 -12.86 -3.79 -16.22
N ALA A 86 -11.97 -4.70 -15.78
CA ALA A 86 -12.02 -6.10 -16.19
C ALA A 86 -13.32 -6.80 -15.76
N TYR A 87 -13.87 -6.46 -14.58
CA TYR A 87 -15.18 -6.97 -14.15
C TYR A 87 -16.32 -6.39 -14.98
N LEU A 88 -16.27 -5.11 -15.34
CA LEU A 88 -17.26 -4.47 -16.21
C LEU A 88 -17.25 -5.08 -17.61
N ASP A 89 -16.06 -5.34 -18.17
CA ASP A 89 -15.92 -6.00 -19.46
C ASP A 89 -16.54 -7.40 -19.46
N ALA A 90 -16.37 -8.17 -18.37
CA ALA A 90 -17.05 -9.44 -18.19
C ALA A 90 -18.57 -9.28 -18.12
N LEU A 91 -19.10 -8.28 -17.43
CA LEU A 91 -20.54 -8.01 -17.39
C LEU A 91 -21.10 -7.59 -18.76
N PHE A 92 -20.38 -6.76 -19.51
CA PHE A 92 -20.77 -6.38 -20.86
C PHE A 92 -20.71 -7.56 -21.83
N GLY A 93 -19.70 -8.43 -21.70
CA GLY A 93 -19.63 -9.69 -22.43
C GLY A 93 -20.84 -10.59 -22.13
N ALA A 94 -21.19 -10.75 -20.85
CA ALA A 94 -22.34 -11.54 -20.42
C ALA A 94 -23.64 -10.98 -21.02
N ARG A 95 -23.83 -9.66 -20.96
CA ARG A 95 -24.95 -8.98 -21.62
C ARG A 95 -24.99 -9.27 -23.12
N GLY A 96 -23.83 -9.29 -23.78
CA GLY A 96 -23.71 -9.64 -25.20
C GLY A 96 -24.24 -11.04 -25.51
N VAL A 97 -23.95 -12.03 -24.66
CA VAL A 97 -24.45 -13.41 -24.82
C VAL A 97 -25.98 -13.44 -24.77
N PHE A 98 -26.61 -12.77 -23.80
CA PHE A 98 -28.07 -12.71 -23.71
C PHE A 98 -28.73 -11.91 -24.84
N LEU A 99 -28.07 -10.89 -25.38
CA LEU A 99 -28.60 -10.11 -26.50
C LEU A 99 -28.47 -10.83 -27.85
N ALA A 100 -27.48 -11.71 -28.00
CA ALA A 100 -27.23 -12.45 -29.23
C ALA A 100 -27.98 -13.80 -29.32
N SER A 101 -28.47 -14.30 -28.19
CA SER A 101 -29.13 -15.61 -28.09
C SER A 101 -30.63 -15.49 -27.76
N LYS A 102 -31.42 -16.49 -28.15
CA LYS A 102 -32.87 -16.55 -27.81
C LYS A 102 -33.10 -17.02 -26.36
N SER A 103 -32.31 -18.00 -25.94
CA SER A 103 -32.17 -18.46 -24.56
C SER A 103 -30.69 -18.70 -24.31
N VAL A 104 -30.31 -18.75 -23.04
CA VAL A 104 -28.95 -19.13 -22.62
C VAL A 104 -29.12 -20.27 -21.63
N GLU A 105 -28.67 -21.45 -22.02
CA GLU A 105 -28.73 -22.65 -21.19
C GLU A 105 -27.61 -22.65 -20.14
N ARG A 106 -27.75 -23.48 -19.11
CA ARG A 106 -26.79 -23.53 -17.99
C ARG A 106 -25.38 -23.89 -18.44
N GLU A 107 -25.26 -24.85 -19.36
CA GLU A 107 -23.98 -25.29 -19.91
C GLU A 107 -23.32 -24.21 -20.78
N GLU A 108 -24.12 -23.40 -21.47
CA GLU A 108 -23.64 -22.25 -22.25
C GLU A 108 -23.14 -21.15 -21.33
N TRP A 109 -23.86 -20.87 -20.23
CA TRP A 109 -23.43 -19.93 -19.21
C TRP A 109 -22.12 -20.35 -18.52
N GLU A 110 -22.02 -21.61 -18.11
CA GLU A 110 -20.80 -22.18 -17.52
C GLU A 110 -19.63 -22.10 -18.51
N SER A 111 -19.89 -22.35 -19.81
CA SER A 111 -18.87 -22.24 -20.85
C SER A 111 -18.41 -20.80 -21.08
N TYR A 112 -19.34 -19.84 -21.06
CA TYR A 112 -19.02 -18.41 -21.12
C TYR A 112 -18.16 -17.99 -19.92
N VAL A 113 -18.58 -18.33 -18.69
CA VAL A 113 -17.86 -17.97 -17.47
C VAL A 113 -16.50 -18.64 -17.40
N ARG A 114 -16.34 -19.89 -17.87
CA ARG A 114 -15.01 -20.48 -18.02
C ARG A 114 -14.16 -19.78 -19.07
N GLY A 115 -14.76 -19.33 -20.17
CA GLY A 115 -14.06 -18.67 -21.28
C GLY A 115 -13.50 -17.28 -20.96
N ILE A 116 -14.07 -16.56 -19.99
CA ILE A 116 -13.49 -15.30 -19.47
C ILE A 116 -12.35 -15.53 -18.46
N GLU A 117 -12.04 -16.80 -18.15
CA GLU A 117 -10.95 -17.25 -17.28
C GLU A 117 -10.90 -16.53 -15.91
N PRO A 118 -11.94 -16.66 -15.07
CA PRO A 118 -12.10 -15.84 -13.88
C PRO A 118 -10.96 -16.03 -12.87
N LYS A 119 -10.35 -17.22 -12.83
CA LYS A 119 -9.24 -17.52 -11.91
C LYS A 119 -7.92 -16.85 -12.29
N SER A 120 -7.67 -16.57 -13.57
CA SER A 120 -6.41 -15.99 -14.06
C SER A 120 -6.56 -14.51 -14.38
N ARG A 121 -7.70 -14.09 -14.94
CA ARG A 121 -7.92 -12.72 -15.42
C ARG A 121 -8.72 -11.86 -14.45
N LEU A 122 -9.60 -12.47 -13.66
CA LEU A 122 -10.54 -11.79 -12.78
C LEU A 122 -10.36 -12.26 -11.34
N GLU A 123 -9.11 -12.24 -10.85
CA GLU A 123 -8.78 -12.73 -9.51
C GLU A 123 -9.74 -12.15 -8.46
N GLY A 124 -10.27 -13.01 -7.60
CA GLY A 124 -11.25 -12.66 -6.56
C GLY A 124 -12.70 -12.48 -7.01
N LEU A 125 -13.02 -12.67 -8.30
CA LEU A 125 -14.39 -12.93 -8.74
C LEU A 125 -14.82 -14.31 -8.22
N GLN A 126 -15.84 -14.35 -7.37
CA GLN A 126 -16.35 -15.59 -6.78
C GLN A 126 -17.33 -16.31 -7.71
N ALA A 127 -18.26 -15.55 -8.27
CA ALA A 127 -19.29 -16.05 -9.16
C ALA A 127 -19.76 -14.94 -10.11
N LEU A 128 -20.23 -15.35 -11.28
CA LEU A 128 -21.01 -14.52 -12.17
C LEU A 128 -22.41 -15.11 -12.29
N GLY A 129 -23.42 -14.28 -12.04
CA GLY A 129 -24.80 -14.70 -11.99
C GLY A 129 -25.71 -13.85 -12.87
N PHE A 130 -26.83 -14.45 -13.29
CA PHE A 130 -27.89 -13.79 -14.04
C PHE A 130 -29.21 -13.91 -13.29
N ALA A 131 -29.74 -12.76 -12.87
CA ALA A 131 -31.06 -12.67 -12.27
C ALA A 131 -32.11 -12.41 -13.36
N ARG A 132 -33.11 -13.29 -13.46
CA ARG A 132 -34.16 -13.20 -14.47
C ARG A 132 -35.28 -12.31 -13.96
N TYR A 133 -35.77 -11.38 -14.79
CA TYR A 133 -37.00 -10.66 -14.49
C TYR A 133 -38.21 -11.60 -14.61
N VAL A 134 -38.98 -11.73 -13.55
CA VAL A 134 -40.20 -12.55 -13.49
C VAL A 134 -41.36 -11.67 -13.01
N ARG A 135 -42.45 -11.64 -13.78
CA ARG A 135 -43.66 -10.90 -13.41
C ARG A 135 -44.46 -11.65 -12.34
N PRO A 136 -45.32 -10.96 -11.58
CA PRO A 136 -46.07 -11.61 -10.49
C PRO A 136 -46.96 -12.77 -10.98
N ASP A 137 -47.56 -12.62 -12.15
CA ASP A 137 -48.37 -13.64 -12.82
C ASP A 137 -47.56 -14.81 -13.40
N GLU A 138 -46.26 -14.65 -13.60
CA GLU A 138 -45.35 -15.69 -14.11
C GLU A 138 -44.63 -16.46 -12.99
N ARG A 139 -44.79 -16.01 -11.74
CA ARG A 139 -44.10 -16.56 -10.56
C ARG A 139 -44.35 -18.06 -10.40
N GLU A 140 -45.62 -18.47 -10.38
CA GLU A 140 -45.96 -19.87 -10.08
C GLU A 140 -45.42 -20.80 -11.18
N SER A 141 -45.56 -20.40 -12.45
CA SER A 141 -44.98 -21.16 -13.56
C SER A 141 -43.46 -21.29 -13.45
N PHE A 142 -42.76 -20.20 -13.09
CA PHE A 142 -41.31 -20.24 -12.89
C PHE A 142 -40.91 -21.18 -11.74
N ALA A 143 -41.65 -21.14 -10.62
CA ALA A 143 -41.40 -22.00 -9.46
C ALA A 143 -41.70 -23.48 -9.75
N GLU A 144 -42.73 -23.79 -10.55
CA GLU A 144 -42.99 -25.14 -11.03
C GLU A 144 -41.87 -25.66 -11.92
N ASP A 145 -41.38 -24.84 -12.85
CA ASP A 145 -40.30 -25.24 -13.76
C ASP A 145 -38.98 -25.47 -13.00
N ALA A 146 -38.64 -24.59 -12.05
CA ALA A 146 -37.50 -24.79 -11.16
C ALA A 146 -37.60 -26.10 -10.35
N ARG A 147 -38.80 -26.46 -9.87
CA ARG A 147 -39.05 -27.74 -9.17
C ARG A 147 -38.85 -28.95 -10.08
N LYS A 148 -39.29 -28.89 -11.34
CA LYS A 148 -39.09 -29.96 -12.33
C LYS A 148 -37.61 -30.16 -12.65
N GLU A 149 -36.83 -29.09 -12.64
CA GLU A 149 -35.37 -29.12 -12.85
C GLU A 149 -34.58 -29.54 -11.59
N GLY A 150 -35.25 -29.76 -10.46
CA GLY A 150 -34.60 -30.12 -9.18
C GLY A 150 -33.78 -28.99 -8.56
N LEU A 151 -34.06 -27.73 -8.95
CA LEU A 151 -33.41 -26.56 -8.39
C LEU A 151 -33.98 -26.20 -7.01
N PRO A 152 -33.24 -25.45 -6.18
CA PRO A 152 -33.77 -24.92 -4.92
C PRO A 152 -35.11 -24.24 -5.14
N GLU A 153 -36.08 -24.46 -4.24
CA GLU A 153 -37.36 -23.76 -4.32
C GLU A 153 -37.12 -22.25 -4.32
N MET A 154 -37.75 -21.57 -5.27
CA MET A 154 -37.83 -20.12 -5.22
C MET A 154 -38.49 -19.74 -3.89
N ARG A 155 -37.87 -18.82 -3.15
CA ARG A 155 -38.44 -18.23 -1.94
C ARG A 155 -38.97 -16.83 -2.30
N PRO A 156 -40.18 -16.71 -2.84
CA PRO A 156 -40.65 -15.45 -3.42
C PRO A 156 -41.22 -14.54 -2.32
N ASP A 157 -41.64 -15.15 -1.22
CA ASP A 157 -42.21 -14.44 -0.09
C ASP A 157 -41.08 -14.26 0.91
N LEU A 158 -40.79 -13.00 1.22
CA LEU A 158 -40.17 -12.71 2.51
C LEU A 158 -41.00 -13.46 3.55
N ASP A 159 -40.35 -14.18 4.45
CA ASP A 159 -40.99 -14.46 5.73
C ASP A 159 -40.70 -13.22 6.61
N PRO A 160 -41.63 -12.25 6.78
CA PRO A 160 -42.98 -12.13 6.22
C PRO A 160 -43.12 -10.97 5.20
N GLY A 161 -43.66 -11.20 4.01
CA GLY A 161 -43.88 -10.15 3.00
C GLY A 161 -44.39 -10.70 1.67
N GLY A 162 -45.63 -10.33 1.37
CA GLY A 162 -46.44 -10.84 0.27
C GLY A 162 -46.04 -10.39 -1.14
N GLU A 163 -47.01 -10.45 -2.06
CA GLU A 163 -46.81 -10.32 -3.51
C GLU A 163 -46.08 -9.03 -3.90
N ARG A 164 -45.03 -9.18 -4.70
CA ARG A 164 -44.21 -8.06 -5.21
C ARG A 164 -44.65 -7.66 -6.60
N SER A 165 -44.30 -6.44 -7.03
CA SER A 165 -44.49 -5.97 -8.41
C SER A 165 -43.59 -6.68 -9.44
N ALA A 166 -42.48 -7.27 -8.99
CA ALA A 166 -41.52 -7.99 -9.80
C ALA A 166 -40.62 -8.86 -8.92
N TYR A 167 -40.08 -9.92 -9.51
CA TYR A 167 -39.11 -10.82 -8.88
C TYR A 167 -37.86 -10.93 -9.74
N PHE A 168 -36.70 -11.09 -9.10
CA PHE A 168 -35.41 -11.26 -9.76
C PHE A 168 -34.66 -12.50 -9.23
N PRO A 169 -35.23 -13.72 -9.41
CA PRO A 169 -34.54 -14.94 -9.02
C PRO A 169 -33.22 -15.09 -9.78
N LEU A 170 -32.17 -15.47 -9.06
CA LEU A 170 -30.91 -15.87 -9.64
C LEU A 170 -31.09 -17.18 -10.44
N ALA A 171 -31.23 -17.08 -11.76
CA ALA A 171 -31.54 -18.22 -12.63
C ALA A 171 -30.29 -19.00 -13.03
N LEU A 172 -29.19 -18.29 -13.29
CA LEU A 172 -27.91 -18.85 -13.69
C LEU A 172 -26.81 -18.32 -12.78
N VAL A 173 -25.88 -19.19 -12.42
CA VAL A 173 -24.68 -18.84 -11.66
C VAL A 173 -23.57 -19.78 -12.06
N ALA A 174 -22.37 -19.24 -12.24
CA ALA A 174 -21.17 -20.01 -12.55
C ALA A 174 -19.95 -19.35 -11.87
N PRO A 175 -18.93 -20.11 -11.46
CA PRO A 175 -18.79 -21.56 -11.59
C PRO A 175 -19.83 -22.34 -10.78
N SER A 176 -20.27 -23.50 -11.27
CA SER A 176 -21.32 -24.33 -10.65
C SER A 176 -20.84 -25.15 -9.44
N ASP A 177 -20.11 -24.53 -8.51
CA ASP A 177 -19.76 -25.16 -7.24
C ASP A 177 -20.94 -25.18 -6.26
N GLN A 178 -20.84 -25.99 -5.21
CA GLN A 178 -21.93 -26.17 -4.25
C GLN A 178 -22.34 -24.86 -3.57
N ALA A 179 -21.40 -23.96 -3.31
CA ALA A 179 -21.67 -22.68 -2.66
C ALA A 179 -22.51 -21.78 -3.59
N ASN A 180 -22.10 -21.67 -4.84
CA ASN A 180 -22.81 -20.88 -5.85
C ASN A 180 -24.16 -21.49 -6.22
N LEU A 181 -24.27 -22.81 -6.37
CA LEU A 181 -25.55 -23.46 -6.68
C LEU A 181 -26.59 -23.26 -5.57
N SER A 182 -26.15 -23.07 -4.32
CA SER A 182 -27.06 -22.78 -3.20
C SER A 182 -27.71 -21.39 -3.25
N THR A 183 -27.22 -20.49 -4.12
CA THR A 183 -27.78 -19.16 -4.32
C THR A 183 -28.80 -19.07 -5.46
N ILE A 184 -28.97 -20.15 -6.23
CA ILE A 184 -30.00 -20.22 -7.27
C ILE A 184 -31.38 -19.97 -6.65
N ASN A 185 -32.21 -19.23 -7.39
CA ASN A 185 -33.56 -18.81 -7.00
C ASN A 185 -33.64 -17.93 -5.74
N GLN A 186 -32.50 -17.47 -5.20
CA GLN A 186 -32.50 -16.33 -4.29
C GLN A 186 -32.87 -15.08 -5.10
N ASP A 187 -33.83 -14.32 -4.60
CA ASP A 187 -34.29 -13.10 -5.23
C ASP A 187 -33.27 -11.97 -4.95
N ALA A 188 -32.56 -11.53 -5.99
CA ALA A 188 -31.58 -10.44 -5.88
C ALA A 188 -32.21 -9.12 -5.44
N TYR A 189 -33.53 -8.98 -5.56
CA TYR A 189 -34.29 -7.83 -5.07
C TYR A 189 -34.53 -7.86 -3.55
N THR A 190 -34.14 -8.95 -2.87
CA THR A 190 -34.38 -9.17 -1.43
C THR A 190 -33.12 -9.05 -0.59
N ASP A 191 -31.94 -8.94 -1.21
CA ASP A 191 -30.70 -8.79 -0.46
C ASP A 191 -30.57 -7.36 0.08
N LYS A 192 -30.33 -7.24 1.39
CA LYS A 192 -29.95 -5.97 2.00
C LYS A 192 -28.46 -5.82 1.73
N ALA A 193 -28.12 -5.00 0.73
CA ALA A 193 -26.74 -4.57 0.46
C ALA A 193 -25.98 -4.17 1.74
#